data_AF-R7TIX7-F1
#
_entry.id   AF-R7TIX7-F1
#
_cell.length_a   1.000
_cell.length_b   1.000
_cell.length_c   1.000
_cell.angle_alpha   90.00
_cell.angle_beta   90.00
_cell.angle_gamma   90.00
#
_symmetry.space_group_name_H-M   'P 1'
#
loop_
_entity.id
_entity.type
_entity.pdbx_description
1 polymer ?
#
loop_
_entity_poly.entity_id
_entity_poly.type
_entity_poly.pdbx_seq_one_letter_code
_entity_poly.pdbx_strand_id
1 'polypeptide(L)'
;MLYQTACTGGGDPHYLNENGEVVHFQGACKYIMAQYADSNNQDMSFTVYTKNEHRGSSTSVSWARYVEIHVFNRVIRLDRDNRVYVRPSSTT
;
A
#
# COMPACT_ATOMS: atom_id res chain seq x y z
N MET A 1 12.54 23.08 11.03
CA MET A 1 12.54 21.62 11.29
C MET A 1 11.53 20.99 10.35
N LEU A 2 11.93 20.01 9.53
CA LEU A 2 10.99 19.23 8.73
C LEU A 2 10.48 18.10 9.62
N TYR A 3 9.18 18.11 9.92
CA TYR A 3 8.53 17.00 10.61
C TYR A 3 8.34 15.88 9.58
N GLN A 4 9.16 14.83 9.65
CA GLN A 4 8.97 13.65 8.81
C GLN A 4 7.94 12.75 9.48
N THR A 5 6.78 12.60 8.86
CA THR A 5 5.78 11.60 9.27
C THR A 5 5.99 10.32 8.45
N ALA A 6 5.66 9.18 9.04
CA ALA A 6 5.84 7.87 8.41
C ALA A 6 4.63 6.99 8.70
N CYS A 7 4.17 6.27 7.67
CA CYS A 7 3.25 5.15 7.81
C CYS A 7 4.06 3.87 7.63
N THR A 8 3.87 2.89 8.50
CA THR A 8 4.58 1.59 8.44
C THR A 8 3.57 0.45 8.42
N GLY A 9 3.85 -0.57 7.63
CA GLY A 9 3.02 -1.77 7.57
C GLY A 9 3.86 -3.02 7.28
N GLY A 10 3.54 -4.11 7.96
CA GLY A 10 4.21 -5.39 7.79
C GLY A 10 3.58 -6.51 8.61
N GLY A 11 4.01 -7.75 8.36
CA GLY A 11 3.60 -8.92 9.14
C GLY A 11 2.13 -9.31 8.95
N ASP A 12 1.51 -9.76 10.05
CA ASP A 12 0.08 -9.96 10.25
C ASP A 12 -0.57 -8.65 10.69
N PRO A 13 -1.29 -7.99 9.79
CA PRO A 13 -1.27 -6.54 9.57
C PRO A 13 -1.29 -5.70 10.85
N HIS A 14 -0.07 -5.24 11.20
CA HIS A 14 0.19 -4.16 12.13
C HIS A 14 0.52 -2.92 11.31
N TYR A 15 -0.45 -2.03 11.15
CA TYR A 15 -0.22 -0.74 10.51
C TYR A 15 -0.05 0.34 11.58
N LEU A 16 0.92 1.21 11.37
CA LEU A 16 1.03 2.47 12.11
C LEU A 16 0.68 3.59 11.13
N ASN A 17 -0.29 4.43 11.51
CA ASN A 17 -0.59 5.63 10.72
C ASN A 17 0.47 6.72 10.96
N GLU A 18 0.34 7.84 10.26
CA GLU A 18 1.25 8.99 10.31
C GLU A 18 1.38 9.64 11.70
N ASN A 19 0.42 9.38 12.61
CA ASN A 19 0.43 9.83 14.00
C ASN A 19 1.01 8.78 14.97
N GLY A 20 1.38 7.60 14.47
CA GLY A 20 1.89 6.48 15.28
C GLY A 20 0.81 5.63 15.94
N GLU A 21 -0.46 5.77 15.54
CA GLU A 21 -1.56 4.97 16.05
C GLU A 21 -1.61 3.59 15.39
N VAL A 22 -1.90 2.56 16.18
CA VAL A 22 -1.94 1.17 15.70
C VAL A 22 -3.30 0.86 15.09
N VAL A 23 -3.28 0.30 13.88
CA VAL A 23 -4.45 -0.23 13.19
C VAL A 23 -4.27 -1.73 12.95
N HIS A 24 -5.18 -2.51 13.53
CA HIS A 24 -5.27 -3.96 13.30
C HIS A 24 -6.46 -4.28 12.41
N PHE A 25 -6.24 -4.98 11.30
CA PHE A 25 -7.33 -5.45 10.45
C PHE A 25 -6.98 -6.77 9.77
N GLN A 26 -7.76 -7.85 9.94
CA GLN A 26 -7.41 -9.18 9.41
C GLN A 26 -8.04 -9.49 8.03
N GLY A 27 -8.35 -8.44 7.26
CA GLY A 27 -8.93 -8.57 5.93
C GLY A 27 -7.89 -8.95 4.88
N ALA A 28 -8.27 -9.77 3.90
CA ALA A 28 -7.41 -10.24 2.82
C ALA A 28 -7.64 -9.50 1.48
N CYS A 29 -8.17 -8.28 1.49
CA CYS A 29 -8.38 -7.47 0.29
C CYS A 29 -7.19 -6.53 -0.01
N LYS A 30 -7.34 -5.72 -1.04
CA LYS A 30 -6.44 -4.60 -1.36
C LYS A 30 -6.99 -3.34 -0.68
N TYR A 31 -6.15 -2.65 0.09
CA TYR A 31 -6.53 -1.47 0.86
C TYR A 31 -5.63 -0.29 0.51
N ILE A 32 -6.14 0.92 0.65
CA ILE A 32 -5.35 2.14 0.53
C ILE A 32 -4.57 2.32 1.84
N MET A 33 -3.25 2.33 1.74
CA MET A 33 -2.35 2.60 2.86
C MET A 33 -2.05 4.09 2.97
N ALA A 34 -1.85 4.76 1.84
CA ALA A 34 -1.68 6.20 1.75
C ALA A 34 -2.18 6.71 0.41
N GLN A 35 -2.78 7.88 0.39
CA GLN A 35 -3.22 8.54 -0.84
C GLN A 35 -3.01 10.03 -0.71
N TYR A 36 -2.55 10.62 -1.80
CA TYR A 36 -2.55 12.06 -2.00
C TYR A 36 -3.17 12.35 -3.36
N ALA A 37 -4.14 13.25 -3.38
CA ALA A 37 -4.82 13.69 -4.59
C ALA A 37 -4.74 15.22 -4.65
N ASP A 38 -4.10 15.72 -5.71
CA ASP A 38 -4.08 17.14 -6.05
C ASP A 38 -5.02 17.36 -7.24
N SER A 39 -6.08 18.13 -7.02
CA SER A 39 -7.09 18.44 -8.02
C SER A 39 -6.55 19.28 -9.19
N ASN A 40 -5.44 19.99 -8.99
CA ASN A 40 -4.83 20.88 -9.97
C ASN A 40 -3.61 20.26 -10.66
N ASN A 41 -3.00 19.23 -10.06
CA ASN A 41 -1.83 18.56 -10.61
C ASN A 41 -1.89 17.04 -10.39
N GLN A 42 -2.46 16.33 -11.37
CA GLN A 42 -2.58 14.88 -11.31
C GLN A 42 -1.22 14.17 -11.28
N ASP A 43 -0.16 14.77 -11.82
CA ASP A 43 1.19 14.21 -11.77
C ASP A 43 1.76 14.22 -10.34
N MET A 44 1.30 15.09 -9.46
CA MET A 44 1.68 15.07 -8.04
C MET A 44 0.87 14.07 -7.21
N SER A 45 -0.21 13.52 -7.77
CA SER A 45 -1.08 12.58 -7.07
C SER A 45 -0.46 11.18 -7.02
N PHE A 46 -0.71 10.47 -5.92
CA PHE A 46 -0.34 9.07 -5.79
C PHE A 46 -1.32 8.29 -4.93
N THR A 47 -1.36 6.98 -5.12
CA THR A 47 -2.05 6.06 -4.21
C THR A 47 -1.18 4.84 -3.97
N VAL A 48 -0.91 4.56 -2.70
CA VAL A 48 -0.21 3.36 -2.25
C VAL A 48 -1.23 2.37 -1.73
N TYR A 49 -1.30 1.22 -2.37
CA TYR A 49 -2.11 0.10 -1.95
C TYR A 49 -1.26 -0.96 -1.28
N THR A 50 -1.82 -1.61 -0.26
CA THR A 50 -1.30 -2.88 0.25
C THR A 50 -2.32 -3.98 0.01
N LYS A 51 -1.86 -5.09 -0.57
CA LYS A 51 -2.66 -6.32 -0.67
C LYS A 51 -2.30 -7.24 0.46
N ASN A 52 -3.30 -7.59 1.26
CA ASN A 52 -3.18 -8.66 2.24
C ASN A 52 -3.68 -9.99 1.66
N GLU A 53 -3.23 -11.12 2.21
CA GLU A 53 -3.68 -12.46 1.82
C GLU A 53 -3.75 -13.38 3.04
N HIS A 54 -4.59 -14.41 2.97
CA HIS A 54 -4.47 -15.58 3.85
C HIS A 54 -3.40 -16.52 3.29
N ARG A 55 -2.73 -17.28 4.16
CA ARG A 55 -1.65 -18.21 3.78
C ARG A 55 -1.93 -19.60 4.32
N GLY A 56 -1.80 -20.60 3.45
CA GLY A 56 -2.10 -21.99 3.81
C GLY A 56 -3.56 -22.18 4.20
N SER A 57 -3.80 -22.95 5.25
CA SER A 57 -5.13 -23.19 5.82
C SER A 57 -5.59 -22.12 6.82
N SER A 58 -4.74 -21.15 7.18
CA SER A 58 -5.09 -20.12 8.15
C SER A 58 -5.84 -18.97 7.49
N THR A 59 -7.12 -18.83 7.85
CA THR A 59 -8.00 -17.72 7.43
C THR A 59 -8.32 -16.76 8.57
N SER A 60 -7.77 -16.98 9.76
CA SER A 60 -8.02 -16.13 10.95
C SER A 60 -7.19 -14.86 10.96
N VAL A 61 -6.05 -14.86 10.28
CA VAL A 61 -5.17 -13.70 10.11
C VAL A 61 -4.78 -13.53 8.64
N SER A 62 -4.44 -12.31 8.24
CA SER A 62 -3.92 -12.02 6.92
C SER A 62 -2.47 -11.56 6.99
N TRP A 63 -1.76 -11.49 5.86
CA TRP A 63 -0.39 -11.00 5.76
C TRP A 63 -0.22 -10.10 4.55
N ALA A 64 0.67 -9.12 4.65
CA ALA A 64 1.06 -8.33 3.49
C ALA A 64 1.69 -9.24 2.40
N ARG A 65 1.15 -9.17 1.18
CA ARG A 65 1.62 -9.92 0.00
C ARG A 65 2.43 -9.04 -0.94
N TYR A 66 1.89 -7.89 -1.32
CA TYR A 66 2.57 -6.91 -2.16
C TYR A 66 2.11 -5.48 -1.83
N VAL A 67 2.94 -4.52 -2.22
CA VAL A 67 2.61 -3.10 -2.28
C VAL A 67 2.44 -2.69 -3.74
N GLU A 68 1.42 -1.92 -4.07
CA GLU A 68 1.15 -1.41 -5.41
C GLU A 68 1.01 0.12 -5.35
N ILE A 69 1.91 0.82 -6.04
CA ILE A 69 2.01 2.28 -6.07
C ILE A 69 1.50 2.76 -7.41
N HIS A 70 0.47 3.60 -7.39
CA HIS A 70 -0.06 4.31 -8.55
C HIS A 70 0.49 5.73 -8.47
N VAL A 71 1.30 6.13 -9.43
CA VAL A 71 1.96 7.43 -9.45
C VAL A 71 2.24 7.82 -10.89
N PHE A 72 2.01 9.08 -11.24
CA PHE A 72 2.04 9.55 -12.64
C PHE A 72 1.17 8.65 -13.53
N ASN A 73 1.69 8.27 -14.70
CA ASN A 73 1.10 7.31 -15.63
C ASN A 73 1.65 5.87 -15.43
N ARG A 74 1.99 5.49 -14.20
CA ARG A 74 2.59 4.19 -13.88
C ARG A 74 1.92 3.51 -12.69
N VAL A 75 1.93 2.19 -12.75
CA VAL A 75 1.66 1.31 -11.62
C VAL A 75 2.93 0.49 -11.35
N ILE A 76 3.48 0.65 -10.15
CA ILE A 76 4.66 -0.06 -9.67
C ILE A 76 4.21 -1.05 -8.60
N ARG A 77 4.48 -2.34 -8.76
CA ARG A 77 4.21 -3.35 -7.74
C ARG A 77 5.51 -3.89 -7.18
N LEU A 78 5.66 -3.78 -5.87
CA LEU A 78 6.72 -4.38 -5.09
C LEU A 78 6.18 -5.68 -4.49
N ASP A 79 6.66 -6.80 -5.01
CA ASP A 79 6.21 -8.12 -4.60
C ASP A 79 7.32 -8.88 -3.86
N ARG A 80 6.96 -10.00 -3.22
CA ARG A 80 7.92 -10.90 -2.56
C ARG A 80 9.00 -11.37 -3.54
N ASP A 81 10.10 -11.86 -2.98
CA ASP A 81 11.27 -12.38 -3.72
C ASP A 81 11.98 -11.30 -4.55
N ASN A 82 11.95 -10.04 -4.07
CA ASN A 82 12.53 -8.88 -4.74
C ASN A 82 12.01 -8.66 -6.17
N ARG A 83 10.75 -9.03 -6.43
CA ARG A 83 10.12 -8.87 -7.74
C ARG A 83 9.46 -7.51 -7.85
N VAL A 84 9.86 -6.75 -8.87
CA VAL A 84 9.28 -5.44 -9.19
C VAL A 84 8.61 -5.51 -10.55
N TYR A 85 7.33 -5.11 -10.59
CA TYR A 85 6.58 -5.00 -11.84
C TYR A 85 6.24 -3.54 -12.10
N VAL A 86 6.51 -3.06 -13.31
CA VAL A 86 6.15 -1.71 -13.73
C VAL A 86 5.28 -1.80 -14.97
N ARG A 87 4.10 -1.19 -14.93
CA ARG A 87 3.17 -1.13 -16.05
C ARG A 87 2.59 0.28 -16.21
N PRO A 88 2.14 0.66 -17.41
CA PRO A 88 1.34 1.87 -17.57
C PRO A 88 0.09 1.82 -16.67
N SER A 89 -0.27 2.94 -16.07
CA SER A 89 -1.63 3.09 -15.54
C SER A 89 -2.57 3.10 -16.74
N SER A 90 -3.65 2.32 -16.70
CA SER A 90 -4.65 2.34 -17.77
C SER A 90 -5.23 3.74 -17.84
N THR A 91 -4.80 4.53 -18.81
CA THR A 91 -5.42 5.81 -19.14
C THR A 91 -6.84 5.50 -19.58
N THR A 92 -7.83 5.97 -18.82
CA THR A 92 -9.16 6.17 -19.39
C THR A 92 -9.09 7.37 -20.33
#